data_AF-A0A356K027-F1
#
_entry.id   AF-A0A356K027-F1
#
_cell.length_a   1.000
_cell.length_b   1.000
_cell.length_c   1.000
_cell.angle_alpha   90.00
_cell.angle_beta   90.00
_cell.angle_gamma   90.00
#
_symmetry.space_group_name_H-M   'P 1'
#
loop_
_entity.id
_entity.type
_entity.pdbx_description
1 polymer ?
#
loop_
_entity_poly.entity_id
_entity_poly.type
_entity_poly.pdbx_seq_one_letter_code
_entity_poly.pdbx_strand_id
1 'polypeptide(L)'
;DQWDWEMHIDENDRNVMFLRESVERIYRVLKQTEFFVYDRYEEITPILPPKITFVYSDDLYRLYPKLTPKERENEFCKKHGAIFVIGIGGKLPDGSIHDGRAPDYDD
;
A
#
# COMPACT_ATOMS: atom_id res chain seq x y z
N ASP A 1 11.42 -2.44 15.33
CA ASP A 1 12.47 -2.42 14.29
C ASP A 1 11.83 -2.14 12.93
N GLN A 2 12.49 -1.35 12.08
CA GLN A 2 12.04 -0.97 10.74
C GLN A 2 13.19 -1.17 9.74
N TRP A 3 12.87 -1.54 8.49
CA TRP A 3 13.80 -1.42 7.39
C TRP A 3 13.64 -0.03 6.77
N ASP A 4 14.43 0.92 7.30
CA ASP A 4 14.47 2.30 6.81
C ASP A 4 15.32 2.39 5.54
N TRP A 5 14.79 3.01 4.49
CA TRP A 5 15.46 3.11 3.19
C TRP A 5 15.01 4.35 2.42
N GLU A 6 15.93 4.88 1.61
CA GLU A 6 15.67 5.97 0.69
C GLU A 6 16.29 5.65 -0.68
N MET A 7 15.75 6.27 -1.73
CA MET A 7 16.27 6.13 -3.09
C MET A 7 16.28 7.50 -3.76
N HIS A 8 17.43 7.87 -4.33
CA HIS A 8 17.53 9.04 -5.19
C HIS A 8 16.75 8.80 -6.50
N ILE A 9 15.94 9.76 -6.91
CA ILE A 9 15.11 9.70 -8.12
C ILE A 9 15.38 10.91 -9.01
N ASP A 10 15.20 10.74 -10.30
CA ASP A 10 15.26 11.86 -11.25
C ASP A 10 13.97 12.71 -11.14
N GLU A 11 14.04 13.98 -11.56
CA GLU A 11 12.85 14.87 -11.56
C GLU A 11 11.69 14.29 -12.38
N ASN A 12 11.99 13.58 -13.48
CA ASN A 12 11.01 12.95 -14.35
C ASN A 12 10.26 11.78 -13.66
N ASP A 13 10.86 11.18 -12.63
CA ASP A 13 10.30 10.07 -11.87
C ASP A 13 9.36 10.54 -10.75
N ARG A 14 9.16 11.86 -10.59
CA ARG A 14 8.21 12.47 -9.63
C ARG A 14 6.75 12.32 -10.09
N ASN A 15 6.32 11.08 -10.27
CA ASN A 15 4.98 10.74 -10.75
C ASN A 15 4.45 9.44 -10.12
N VAL A 16 3.13 9.26 -10.17
CA VAL A 16 2.48 8.09 -9.54
C VAL A 16 2.86 6.75 -10.17
N MET A 17 3.27 6.74 -11.45
CA MET A 17 3.67 5.50 -12.10
C MET A 17 4.96 4.96 -11.51
N PHE A 18 5.94 5.83 -11.24
CA PHE A 18 7.19 5.45 -10.60
C PHE A 18 6.99 4.99 -9.14
N LEU A 19 6.09 5.64 -8.40
CA LEU A 19 5.67 5.17 -7.07
C LEU A 19 5.12 3.73 -7.14
N ARG A 20 4.23 3.46 -8.09
CA ARG A 20 3.62 2.13 -8.24
C ARG A 20 4.68 1.08 -8.61
N GLU A 21 5.58 1.39 -9.53
CA GLU A 21 6.69 0.50 -9.88
C GLU A 21 7.57 0.18 -8.66
N SER A 22 7.91 1.20 -7.87
CA SER A 22 8.72 1.04 -6.65
C SER A 22 8.02 0.12 -5.64
N VAL A 23 6.72 0.31 -5.42
CA VAL A 23 5.91 -0.55 -4.55
C VAL A 23 5.84 -1.99 -5.07
N GLU A 24 5.69 -2.18 -6.38
CA GLU A 24 5.69 -3.52 -6.99
C GLU A 24 7.04 -4.24 -6.82
N ARG A 25 8.15 -3.51 -6.90
CA ARG A 25 9.50 -4.06 -6.65
C ARG A 25 9.65 -4.51 -5.19
N ILE A 26 9.20 -3.69 -4.22
CA ILE A 26 9.20 -4.06 -2.80
C ILE A 26 8.30 -5.27 -2.56
N TYR A 27 7.10 -5.27 -3.13
CA TYR A 27 6.16 -6.38 -2.98
C TYR A 27 6.72 -7.70 -3.54
N ARG A 28 7.48 -7.64 -4.63
CA ARG A 28 8.19 -8.81 -5.17
C ARG A 28 9.19 -9.39 -4.17
N VAL A 29 9.91 -8.55 -3.43
CA VAL A 29 10.82 -9.01 -2.36
C VAL A 29 10.02 -9.71 -1.26
N LEU A 30 8.87 -9.17 -0.85
CA LEU A 30 8.01 -9.83 0.14
C LEU A 30 7.54 -11.22 -0.33
N LYS A 31 7.13 -11.35 -1.60
CA LYS A 31 6.74 -12.64 -2.21
C LYS A 31 7.89 -13.63 -2.28
N GLN A 32 9.09 -13.19 -2.61
CA GLN A 32 10.28 -14.04 -2.64
C GLN A 32 10.65 -14.52 -1.23
N THR A 33 10.58 -13.65 -0.24
CA THR A 33 10.79 -14.00 1.18
C THR A 33 9.75 -15.00 1.65
N GLU A 34 8.47 -14.82 1.32
CA GLU A 34 7.40 -15.77 1.65
C GLU A 34 7.69 -17.16 1.06
N PHE A 35 8.11 -17.22 -0.22
CA PHE A 35 8.48 -18.48 -0.85
C PHE A 35 9.71 -19.13 -0.19
N PHE A 36 10.74 -18.34 0.15
CA PHE A 36 11.93 -18.85 0.82
C PHE A 36 11.62 -19.43 2.20
N VAL A 37 10.68 -18.81 2.94
CA VAL A 37 10.20 -19.35 4.22
C VAL A 37 9.47 -20.67 4.00
N TYR A 38 8.55 -20.73 3.03
CA TYR A 38 7.81 -21.96 2.70
C TYR A 38 8.72 -23.12 2.27
N ASP A 39 9.71 -22.87 1.42
CA ASP A 39 10.68 -23.88 0.96
C ASP A 39 11.45 -24.51 2.12
N ARG A 40 11.67 -23.76 3.20
CA ARG A 40 12.38 -24.23 4.40
C ARG A 40 11.45 -24.82 5.47
N TYR A 41 10.21 -24.35 5.52
CA TYR A 41 9.20 -24.70 6.51
C TYR A 41 7.85 -24.88 5.81
N GLU A 42 7.60 -26.08 5.31
CA GLU A 42 6.43 -26.39 4.47
C GLU A 42 5.09 -26.15 5.19
N GLU A 43 5.08 -26.15 6.52
CA GLU A 43 3.91 -25.79 7.33
C GLU A 43 3.50 -24.30 7.21
N ILE A 44 4.39 -23.43 6.74
CA ILE A 44 4.14 -22.01 6.53
C ILE A 44 3.79 -21.77 5.06
N THR A 45 2.55 -22.05 4.70
CA THR A 45 2.07 -21.92 3.31
C THR A 45 1.97 -20.45 2.86
N PRO A 46 2.38 -20.11 1.62
CA PRO A 46 2.23 -18.77 1.06
C PRO A 46 0.77 -18.31 0.97
N ILE A 47 0.48 -17.08 1.39
CA ILE A 47 -0.86 -16.47 1.40
C ILE A 47 -0.95 -15.17 0.59
N LEU A 48 0.17 -14.51 0.32
CA LEU A 48 0.16 -13.24 -0.40
C LEU A 48 -0.30 -13.45 -1.85
N PRO A 49 -1.18 -12.59 -2.40
CA PRO A 49 -1.59 -12.68 -3.79
C PRO A 49 -0.43 -12.45 -4.77
N PRO A 50 -0.58 -12.84 -6.05
CA PRO A 50 0.48 -12.65 -7.04
C PRO A 50 0.75 -11.18 -7.39
N LYS A 51 -0.20 -10.28 -7.13
CA LYS A 51 -0.10 -8.85 -7.41
C LYS A 51 -0.66 -8.04 -6.24
N ILE A 52 -0.04 -6.89 -5.97
CA ILE A 52 -0.58 -5.87 -5.07
C ILE A 52 -1.61 -5.03 -5.82
N THR A 53 -2.71 -4.67 -5.15
CA THR A 53 -3.76 -3.82 -5.72
C THR A 53 -3.57 -2.38 -5.25
N PHE A 54 -3.59 -1.42 -6.17
CA PHE A 54 -3.51 0.00 -5.85
C PHE A 54 -4.91 0.60 -5.73
N VAL A 55 -5.13 1.43 -4.71
CA VAL A 55 -6.39 2.14 -4.51
C VAL A 55 -6.13 3.52 -3.91
N TYR A 56 -6.86 4.55 -4.33
CA TYR A 56 -6.77 5.86 -3.70
C TYR A 56 -7.64 5.91 -2.45
N SER A 57 -7.23 6.68 -1.45
CA SER A 57 -8.01 6.94 -0.23
C SER A 57 -9.40 7.51 -0.55
N ASP A 58 -9.49 8.41 -1.54
CA ASP A 58 -10.74 8.95 -2.08
C ASP A 58 -11.65 7.87 -2.67
N ASP A 59 -11.09 6.88 -3.37
CA ASP A 59 -11.87 5.77 -3.93
C ASP A 59 -12.41 4.87 -2.82
N LEU A 60 -11.59 4.57 -1.80
CA LEU A 60 -12.04 3.86 -0.61
C LEU A 60 -13.18 4.58 0.09
N TYR A 61 -13.08 5.91 0.24
CA TYR A 61 -14.15 6.74 0.79
C TYR A 61 -15.46 6.59 -0.01
N ARG A 62 -15.39 6.69 -1.34
CA ARG A 62 -16.56 6.58 -2.22
C ARG A 62 -17.17 5.18 -2.22
N LEU A 63 -16.35 4.13 -2.16
CA LEU A 63 -16.79 2.74 -2.14
C LEU A 63 -17.44 2.36 -0.79
N TYR A 64 -16.96 2.94 0.31
CA TYR A 64 -17.35 2.59 1.67
C TYR A 64 -17.62 3.84 2.54
N PRO A 65 -18.58 4.69 2.16
CA PRO A 65 -18.75 6.01 2.79
C PRO A 65 -19.20 5.92 4.26
N LYS A 66 -19.83 4.82 4.65
CA LYS A 66 -20.35 4.59 6.01
C LYS A 66 -19.33 3.96 6.97
N LEU A 67 -18.16 3.58 6.48
CA LEU A 67 -17.12 2.92 7.26
C LEU A 67 -16.05 3.93 7.67
N THR A 68 -15.41 3.67 8.81
CA THR A 68 -14.20 4.39 9.23
C THR A 68 -13.03 4.09 8.30
N PRO A 69 -12.00 4.96 8.17
CA PRO A 69 -10.87 4.73 7.25
C PRO A 69 -10.25 3.34 7.35
N LYS A 70 -10.01 2.84 8.57
CA LYS A 70 -9.45 1.50 8.80
C LYS A 70 -10.40 0.39 8.35
N GLU A 71 -11.70 0.54 8.58
CA GLU A 71 -12.69 -0.42 8.10
C GLU A 71 -12.76 -0.44 6.56
N ARG A 72 -12.59 0.71 5.88
CA ARG A 72 -12.52 0.76 4.42
C ARG A 72 -11.34 -0.03 3.88
N GLU A 73 -10.16 0.16 4.47
CA GLU A 73 -8.96 -0.62 4.14
C GLU A 73 -9.20 -2.12 4.35
N ASN A 74 -9.77 -2.50 5.49
CA ASN A 74 -10.04 -3.89 5.82
C ASN A 74 -11.02 -4.54 4.82
N GLU A 75 -12.13 -3.86 4.50
CA GLU A 75 -13.12 -4.38 3.54
C GLU A 75 -12.57 -4.49 2.12
N PHE A 76 -11.72 -3.55 1.70
CA PHE A 76 -11.05 -3.63 0.40
C PHE A 76 -9.98 -4.72 0.39
N CYS A 77 -9.16 -4.82 1.44
CA CYS A 77 -8.11 -5.83 1.57
C CYS A 77 -8.69 -7.25 1.62
N LYS A 78 -9.82 -7.48 2.30
CA LYS A 78 -10.53 -8.77 2.28
C LYS A 78 -10.84 -9.28 0.87
N LYS A 79 -11.12 -8.38 -0.07
CA LYS A 79 -11.42 -8.71 -1.48
C LYS A 79 -10.17 -8.91 -2.33
N HIS A 80 -9.09 -8.18 -2.03
CA HIS A 80 -7.92 -8.06 -2.89
C HIS A 80 -6.65 -8.76 -2.34
N GLY A 81 -6.64 -9.17 -1.09
CA GLY A 81 -5.54 -9.85 -0.40
C GLY A 81 -4.41 -8.92 0.03
N ALA A 82 -3.88 -8.10 -0.89
CA ALA A 82 -2.82 -7.12 -0.63
C ALA A 82 -3.11 -5.82 -1.36
N ILE A 83 -3.03 -4.71 -0.63
CA ILE A 83 -3.40 -3.39 -1.15
C ILE A 83 -2.32 -2.35 -0.80
N PHE A 84 -2.17 -1.35 -1.67
CA PHE A 84 -1.42 -0.13 -1.40
C PHE A 84 -2.37 1.06 -1.52
N VAL A 85 -2.50 1.82 -0.44
CA VAL A 85 -3.42 2.98 -0.38
C VAL A 85 -2.64 4.25 -0.72
N ILE A 86 -3.05 4.91 -1.80
CA ILE A 86 -2.44 6.15 -2.30
C ILE A 86 -3.21 7.35 -1.71
N GLY A 87 -2.50 8.43 -1.38
CA GLY A 87 -3.12 9.70 -0.96
C GLY A 87 -3.50 9.77 0.52
N ILE A 88 -2.72 9.12 1.39
CA ILE A 88 -2.82 9.30 2.85
C ILE A 88 -2.33 10.69 3.23
N GLY A 89 -2.98 11.38 4.17
CA GLY A 89 -2.69 12.76 4.56
C GLY A 89 -3.47 13.83 3.78
N GLY A 90 -3.96 13.51 2.58
CA GLY A 90 -4.81 14.39 1.77
C GLY A 90 -6.23 14.54 2.32
N LYS A 91 -6.90 15.64 1.93
CA LYS A 91 -8.33 15.85 2.23
C LYS A 91 -9.21 14.96 1.36
N LEU A 92 -10.13 14.24 2.00
CA LEU A 92 -11.21 13.47 1.40
C LEU A 92 -12.35 14.41 0.92
N PRO A 93 -13.34 13.89 0.15
CA PRO A 93 -14.43 14.71 -0.39
C PRO A 93 -15.27 15.49 0.62
N ASP A 94 -15.34 15.04 1.87
CA ASP A 94 -16.04 15.74 2.97
C ASP A 94 -15.13 16.67 3.79
N GLY A 95 -13.88 16.85 3.36
CA GLY A 95 -12.88 17.68 4.04
C GLY A 95 -12.19 16.98 5.22
N SER A 96 -12.57 15.74 5.56
CA SER A 96 -11.84 14.91 6.51
C SER A 96 -10.54 14.38 5.90
N ILE A 97 -9.72 13.66 6.67
CA ILE A 97 -8.51 12.97 6.18
C ILE A 97 -8.68 11.46 6.36
N HIS A 98 -8.02 10.67 5.51
CA HIS A 98 -8.04 9.22 5.67
C HIS A 98 -7.22 8.77 6.88
N ASP A 99 -6.00 9.29 7.01
CA ASP A 99 -5.15 9.12 8.18
C ASP A 99 -4.12 10.28 8.26
N GLY A 100 -3.52 10.47 9.42
CA GLY A 100 -2.50 11.49 9.66
C GLY A 100 -1.19 11.16 8.93
N ARG A 101 -0.51 12.21 8.45
CA ARG A 101 0.82 12.10 7.84
C ARG A 101 1.65 13.32 8.21
N ALA A 102 2.94 13.10 8.44
CA ALA A 102 3.86 14.15 8.83
C ALA A 102 4.19 15.02 7.60
N PRO A 103 4.04 16.36 7.69
CA PRO A 103 4.15 17.26 6.52
C PRO A 103 5.60 17.51 6.08
N ASP A 104 6.58 17.02 6.81
CA ASP A 104 8.02 17.24 6.62
C ASP A 104 8.66 16.31 5.58
N TYR A 105 7.93 15.29 5.10
CA TYR A 105 8.40 14.32 4.10
C TYR A 105 7.58 14.32 2.80
N ASP A 106 6.52 15.11 2.72
CA ASP A 106 5.66 15.20 1.54
C ASP A 106 6.05 16.44 0.72
N ASP A 107 6.27 16.24 -0.59
CA ASP A 107 6.42 17.31 -1.59
C ASP A 107 5.13 18.10 -1.83
#